data_AF-A0A0A2WK18-F1
#
_entry.id   AF-A0A0A2WK18-F1
#
_cell.length_a   1.000
_cell.length_b   1.000
_cell.length_c   1.000
_cell.angle_alpha   90.00
_cell.angle_beta   90.00
_cell.angle_gamma   90.00
#
_symmetry.space_group_name_H-M   'P 1'
#
loop_
_entity.id
_entity.type
_entity.pdbx_description
1 polymer ?
#
loop_
_entity_poly.entity_id
_entity_poly.type
_entity_poly.pdbx_seq_one_letter_code
_entity_poly.pdbx_strand_id
1 'polypeptide(L)'
;MRYAPVVALSVVLFASAPSLAQEALGAIEVKAEDSERSITIACNDPAQPSLKEVEQVLSVNDPTQSKGLRDKLMEAASEACAQKVPRILVTRTATGSLTWKPLQ
;
A
#
# COMPACT_ATOMS: atom_id res chain seq x y z
N MET A 1 28.61 50.09 39.13
CA MET A 1 27.40 49.26 39.34
C MET A 1 27.55 48.01 38.49
N ARG A 2 27.45 46.84 39.12
CA ARG A 2 27.58 45.50 38.53
C ARG A 2 26.24 45.09 37.93
N TYR A 3 26.20 44.63 36.68
CA TYR A 3 25.22 43.64 36.25
C TYR A 3 25.87 42.66 35.27
N ALA A 4 25.68 41.38 35.57
CA ALA A 4 26.38 40.23 35.04
C ALA A 4 25.88 39.80 33.64
N PRO A 5 26.72 39.12 32.83
CA PRO A 5 26.29 38.53 31.57
C PRO A 5 25.43 37.29 31.82
N VAL A 6 24.17 37.30 31.36
CA VAL A 6 23.33 36.10 31.32
C VAL A 6 23.75 35.28 30.10
N VAL A 7 24.52 34.22 30.35
CA VAL A 7 24.83 33.17 29.38
C VAL A 7 23.60 32.28 29.25
N ALA A 8 22.80 32.49 28.22
CA ALA A 8 21.74 31.56 27.84
C ALA A 8 22.34 30.45 26.98
N LEU A 9 22.59 29.30 27.61
CA LEU A 9 23.07 28.08 27.00
C LEU A 9 21.93 27.45 26.17
N SER A 10 21.77 27.86 24.92
CA SER A 10 20.83 27.23 23.99
C SER A 10 21.43 25.93 23.47
N VAL A 11 21.20 24.85 24.20
CA VAL A 11 21.40 23.47 23.73
C VAL A 11 20.34 23.20 22.67
N VAL A 12 20.64 23.51 21.41
CA VAL A 12 19.83 23.02 20.29
C VAL A 12 20.25 21.57 20.05
N LEU A 13 19.51 20.67 20.69
CA LEU A 13 19.55 19.24 20.46
C LEU A 13 19.49 18.96 18.96
N PHE A 14 20.50 18.24 18.48
CA PHE A 14 20.50 17.58 17.18
C PHE A 14 19.31 16.63 17.12
N ALA A 15 18.24 17.05 16.45
CA ALA A 15 17.31 16.11 15.83
C ALA A 15 17.86 15.83 14.43
N SER A 16 18.79 14.87 14.35
CA SER A 16 18.99 14.10 13.14
C SER A 16 17.65 13.47 12.79
N ALA A 17 16.87 14.16 11.96
CA ALA A 17 15.75 13.54 11.30
C ALA A 17 16.33 12.32 10.57
N PRO A 18 15.88 11.08 10.86
CA PRO A 18 16.11 10.04 9.90
C PRO A 18 15.43 10.54 8.64
N SER A 19 16.21 10.89 7.62
CA SER A 19 15.74 10.85 6.26
C SER A 19 15.11 9.48 6.14
N LEU A 20 13.77 9.42 6.16
CA LEU A 20 13.03 8.21 5.88
C LEU A 20 13.63 7.71 4.57
N ALA A 21 14.44 6.67 4.69
CA ALA A 21 14.80 5.86 3.56
C ALA A 21 13.45 5.58 2.91
N GLN A 22 13.27 6.06 1.68
CA GLN A 22 12.14 5.63 0.88
C GLN A 22 12.43 4.17 0.56
N GLU A 23 12.24 3.31 1.56
CA GLU A 23 12.31 1.87 1.46
C GLU A 23 11.36 1.55 0.32
N ALA A 24 11.91 1.10 -0.80
CA ALA A 24 11.11 0.55 -1.86
C ALA A 24 10.18 -0.45 -1.19
N LEU A 25 8.87 -0.21 -1.26
CA LEU A 25 7.89 -1.04 -0.55
C LEU A 25 8.19 -2.49 -0.89
N GLY A 26 8.60 -3.27 0.10
CA GLY A 26 8.94 -4.68 -0.15
C GLY A 26 7.73 -5.43 -0.68
N ALA A 27 6.56 -5.10 -0.14
CA ALA A 27 5.26 -5.55 -0.59
C ALA A 27 4.18 -4.51 -0.26
N ILE A 28 3.02 -4.66 -0.91
CA ILE A 28 1.80 -3.96 -0.60
C ILE A 28 0.73 -4.94 -0.12
N GLU A 29 -0.17 -4.46 0.71
CA GLU A 29 -1.38 -5.19 1.08
C GLU A 29 -2.55 -4.72 0.20
N VAL A 30 -3.24 -5.69 -0.38
CA VAL A 30 -4.37 -5.51 -1.26
C VAL A 30 -5.60 -6.09 -0.58
N LYS A 31 -6.55 -5.24 -0.18
CA LYS A 31 -7.81 -5.65 0.42
C LYS A 31 -8.96 -5.35 -0.54
N ALA A 32 -9.96 -6.23 -0.65
CA ALA A 32 -11.16 -5.92 -1.40
C ALA A 32 -12.21 -5.24 -0.52
N GLU A 33 -13.05 -4.39 -1.11
CA GLU A 33 -14.17 -3.74 -0.39
C GLU A 33 -15.16 -4.75 0.19
N ASP A 34 -15.52 -5.78 -0.59
CA ASP A 34 -16.51 -6.80 -0.24
C ASP A 34 -15.91 -8.05 0.44
N SER A 35 -14.67 -7.97 0.95
CA SER A 35 -14.02 -9.09 1.61
C SER A 35 -13.17 -8.66 2.79
N GLU A 36 -13.21 -9.49 3.83
CA GLU A 36 -12.34 -9.33 4.99
C GLU A 36 -10.92 -9.87 4.73
N ARG A 37 -10.71 -10.52 3.57
CA ARG A 37 -9.41 -11.05 3.18
C ARG A 37 -8.56 -9.99 2.48
N SER A 38 -7.27 -10.00 2.79
CA SER A 38 -6.24 -9.25 2.09
C SER A 38 -5.21 -10.22 1.48
N ILE A 39 -4.56 -9.77 0.42
CA ILE A 39 -3.42 -10.45 -0.22
C ILE A 39 -2.23 -9.52 -0.12
N THR A 40 -1.06 -10.06 0.18
CA THR A 40 0.20 -9.31 0.11
C THR A 40 0.87 -9.57 -1.24
N ILE A 41 1.20 -8.52 -1.97
CA ILE A 41 1.88 -8.59 -3.28
C ILE A 41 3.23 -7.88 -3.16
N ALA A 42 4.33 -8.59 -3.41
CA ALA A 42 5.66 -8.01 -3.42
C ALA A 42 5.84 -7.03 -4.59
N CYS A 43 6.45 -5.86 -4.38
CA CYS A 43 6.62 -4.90 -5.48
C CYS A 43 7.81 -5.23 -6.39
N ASN A 44 8.85 -5.91 -5.86
CA ASN A 44 10.07 -6.22 -6.61
C ASN A 44 9.96 -7.51 -7.41
N ASP A 45 9.20 -8.49 -6.93
CA ASP A 45 8.93 -9.76 -7.60
C ASP A 45 7.50 -10.21 -7.26
N PRO A 46 6.48 -9.62 -7.90
CA PRO A 46 5.09 -9.86 -7.55
C PRO A 46 4.69 -11.29 -7.93
N ALA A 47 4.67 -12.18 -6.94
CA ALA A 47 4.08 -13.50 -7.09
C ALA A 47 2.61 -13.37 -7.50
N GLN A 48 2.25 -13.98 -8.63
CA GLN A 48 0.89 -13.89 -9.14
C GLN A 48 -0.05 -14.75 -8.26
N PRO A 49 -1.07 -14.17 -7.63
CA PRO A 49 -1.98 -14.93 -6.79
C PRO A 49 -2.75 -15.98 -7.61
N SER A 50 -3.09 -17.10 -6.99
CA SER A 50 -3.89 -18.12 -7.66
C SER A 50 -5.30 -17.61 -7.97
N LEU A 51 -5.95 -18.19 -8.98
CA LEU A 51 -7.32 -17.80 -9.34
C LEU A 51 -8.28 -17.95 -8.16
N LYS A 52 -8.09 -19.01 -7.36
CA LYS A 52 -8.90 -19.28 -6.15
C LYS A 52 -8.69 -18.24 -5.06
N GLU A 53 -7.46 -17.74 -4.87
CA GLU A 53 -7.19 -16.65 -3.92
C GLU A 53 -7.84 -15.35 -4.36
N VAL A 54 -7.78 -15.04 -5.66
CA VAL A 54 -8.45 -13.87 -6.22
C VAL A 54 -9.97 -13.97 -6.07
N GLU A 55 -10.56 -15.14 -6.31
CA GLU A 55 -11.98 -15.39 -6.08
C GLU A 55 -12.39 -15.15 -4.62
N GLN A 56 -11.56 -15.61 -3.69
CA GLN A 56 -11.83 -15.47 -2.25
C GLN A 56 -11.67 -14.02 -1.76
N VAL A 57 -10.69 -13.29 -2.29
CA VAL A 57 -10.43 -11.91 -1.89
C VAL A 57 -11.40 -10.97 -2.57
N LEU A 58 -11.73 -11.15 -3.84
CA LEU A 58 -12.69 -10.30 -4.54
C LEU A 58 -14.14 -10.77 -4.40
N SER A 59 -14.40 -11.80 -3.56
CA SER A 59 -15.72 -12.41 -3.34
C SER A 59 -16.43 -12.76 -4.66
N VAL A 60 -15.68 -13.32 -5.63
CA VAL A 60 -16.16 -13.62 -6.98
C VAL A 60 -16.79 -15.01 -7.00
N ASN A 61 -18.04 -15.07 -7.46
CA ASN A 61 -18.77 -16.34 -7.63
C ASN A 61 -18.67 -16.89 -9.08
N ASP A 62 -18.18 -16.08 -10.02
CA ASP A 62 -18.06 -16.45 -11.43
C ASP A 62 -16.60 -16.76 -11.82
N PRO A 63 -16.25 -18.05 -11.99
CA PRO A 63 -14.87 -18.48 -12.28
C PRO A 63 -14.37 -18.01 -13.66
N THR A 64 -15.26 -17.60 -14.56
CA THR A 64 -14.87 -17.10 -15.89
C THR A 64 -14.25 -15.70 -15.81
N GLN A 65 -14.55 -14.95 -14.74
CA GLN A 65 -14.04 -13.59 -14.52
C GLN A 65 -12.74 -13.57 -13.71
N SER A 66 -12.43 -14.65 -12.98
CA SER A 66 -11.28 -14.73 -12.08
C SER A 66 -9.95 -14.40 -12.74
N LYS A 67 -9.74 -14.86 -13.98
CA LYS A 67 -8.51 -14.58 -14.73
C LYS A 67 -8.36 -13.08 -15.03
N GLY A 68 -9.39 -12.46 -15.60
CA GLY A 68 -9.36 -11.03 -15.91
C GLY A 68 -9.27 -10.15 -14.67
N LEU A 69 -9.93 -10.55 -13.58
CA LEU A 69 -9.85 -9.85 -12.30
C LEU A 69 -8.46 -9.96 -11.67
N ARG A 70 -7.81 -11.11 -11.77
CA ARG A 70 -6.42 -11.28 -11.34
C ARG A 70 -5.49 -10.34 -12.09
N ASP A 71 -5.61 -10.27 -13.40
CA ASP A 71 -4.75 -9.42 -14.22
C ASP A 71 -4.93 -7.93 -13.85
N LYS A 72 -6.18 -7.49 -13.64
CA LYS A 72 -6.50 -6.13 -13.15
C LYS A 72 -6.00 -5.88 -11.71
N LEU A 73 -6.04 -6.88 -10.85
CA LEU A 73 -5.55 -6.78 -9.47
C LEU A 73 -4.03 -6.63 -9.43
N MET A 74 -3.32 -7.33 -10.32
CA MET A 74 -1.87 -7.18 -10.50
C MET A 74 -1.51 -5.82 -11.09
N GLU A 75 -2.32 -5.29 -12.02
CA GLU A 75 -2.16 -3.94 -12.54
C GLU A 75 -2.31 -2.89 -11.43
N ALA A 76 -3.39 -2.97 -10.65
CA ALA A 76 -3.61 -2.09 -9.49
C ALA A 76 -2.47 -2.18 -8.46
N ALA A 77 -1.96 -3.39 -8.22
CA ALA A 77 -0.84 -3.61 -7.32
C ALA A 77 0.46 -2.99 -7.86
N SER A 78 0.73 -3.14 -9.15
CA SER A 78 1.88 -2.51 -9.83
C SER A 78 1.81 -0.98 -9.74
N GLU A 79 0.63 -0.40 -9.99
CA GLU A 79 0.42 1.04 -9.86
C GLU A 79 0.61 1.53 -8.42
N ALA A 80 0.08 0.81 -7.43
CA ALA A 80 0.25 1.13 -6.02
C ALA A 80 1.72 1.03 -5.58
N CYS A 81 2.45 0.03 -6.07
CA CYS A 81 3.89 -0.09 -5.87
C CYS A 81 4.64 1.10 -6.48
N ALA A 82 4.30 1.51 -7.70
CA ALA A 82 4.89 2.68 -8.35
C ALA A 82 4.58 3.99 -7.59
N GLN A 83 3.38 4.09 -7.03
CA GLN A 83 2.93 5.23 -6.22
C GLN A 83 3.38 5.16 -4.75
N LYS A 84 4.11 4.11 -4.35
CA LYS A 84 4.57 3.88 -2.98
C LYS A 84 3.41 3.86 -1.96
N VAL A 85 2.30 3.23 -2.32
CA VAL A 85 1.13 3.05 -1.46
C VAL A 85 1.17 1.66 -0.81
N PRO A 86 1.46 1.54 0.50
CA PRO A 86 1.65 0.24 1.16
C PRO A 86 0.37 -0.58 1.32
N ARG A 87 -0.79 0.06 1.30
CA ARG A 87 -2.10 -0.56 1.53
C ARG A 87 -3.11 0.02 0.56
N ILE A 88 -3.77 -0.82 -0.23
CA ILE A 88 -4.83 -0.41 -1.15
C ILE A 88 -6.14 -1.17 -0.89
N LEU A 89 -7.24 -0.46 -1.07
CA LEU A 89 -8.57 -1.05 -1.15
C LEU A 89 -8.97 -1.14 -2.63
N VAL A 90 -9.33 -2.34 -3.09
CA VAL A 90 -9.79 -2.60 -4.44
C VAL A 90 -11.31 -2.76 -4.42
N THR A 91 -12.00 -1.98 -5.24
CA THR A 91 -13.44 -2.03 -5.43
C THR A 91 -13.75 -2.51 -6.84
N ARG A 92 -14.64 -3.50 -6.95
CA ARG A 92 -15.14 -3.97 -8.24
C ARG A 92 -16.35 -3.15 -8.65
N THR A 93 -16.25 -2.54 -9.83
CA THR A 93 -17.36 -1.81 -10.44
C THR A 93 -18.36 -2.78 -11.07
N ALA A 94 -19.60 -2.34 -11.23
CA ALA A 94 -20.68 -3.11 -11.87
C ALA A 94 -20.37 -3.54 -13.31
N THR A 95 -19.43 -2.86 -13.99
CA THR A 95 -18.97 -3.17 -15.35
C THR A 95 -17.85 -4.20 -15.41
N GLY A 96 -17.42 -4.76 -14.27
CA GLY A 96 -16.34 -5.75 -14.21
C GLY A 96 -14.93 -5.14 -14.26
N SER A 97 -14.79 -3.84 -13.95
CA SER A 97 -13.48 -3.20 -13.74
C SER A 97 -13.11 -3.14 -12.27
N LEU A 98 -11.82 -3.22 -11.98
CA LEU A 98 -11.28 -2.99 -10.64
C LEU A 98 -10.79 -1.55 -10.57
N THR A 99 -11.18 -0.86 -9.51
CA THR A 99 -10.67 0.45 -9.15
C THR A 99 -10.03 0.32 -7.78
N TRP A 100 -9.01 1.12 -7.48
CA TRP A 100 -8.35 1.05 -6.20
C TRP A 100 -8.16 2.44 -5.59
N LYS A 101 -8.07 2.48 -4.26
CA LYS A 101 -7.73 3.68 -3.49
C LYS A 101 -6.77 3.33 -2.36
N PRO A 102 -5.95 4.28 -1.88
CA PRO A 102 -5.15 4.08 -0.68
C PRO A 102 -6.05 3.75 0.52
N LEU A 103 -5.70 2.69 1.23
CA LEU A 103 -6.34 2.33 2.49
C LEU A 103 -5.47 2.88 3.64
N GLN A 104 -5.92 3.99 4.21
CA GLN A 104 -5.28 4.64 5.38
C GLN A 104 -5.36 3.72 6.60
#